data_AF-A0A1F2VRK0-F1
#
_entry.id   AF-A0A1F2VRK0-F1
#
_cell.length_a   1.000
_cell.length_b   1.000
_cell.length_c   1.000
_cell.angle_alpha   90.00
_cell.angle_beta   90.00
_cell.angle_gamma   90.00
#
_symmetry.space_group_name_H-M   'P 1'
#
loop_
_entity.id
_entity.type
_entity.pdbx_description
1 polymer ?
#
loop_
_entity_poly.entity_id
_entity_poly.type
_entity_poly.pdbx_seq_one_letter_code
_entity_poly.pdbx_strand_id
1 'polypeptide(L)'
;MHKNKKIFKYLLILFLLFSSLLLLNGCLFSTFSKGSVEGYIHEETVIDTRPLEGALVSITGSSNTALTDTDGYFRIDEVTIGTRTLTIAKENYITYKLLSVVINEGEITLINNGSPFVVRAVDDKFLFDGGTLYYDSAEYTNALTTFQQLVNDFPDSQYADDAQYYIGYINEKKLGYYIQALLEYQKLINHYPESSYADDAQLGIGNCYYITYDYSHAIEAYQKLIDDYPESSLLALAQYSIAQSYRKLANYEQAILEFNKIIENYSESDYAAPAQYYIGYSYYEAKDYSQAILEFQKTVDNYPDSTWPGESNRLVAPCAQYYIGYCYGQKLEQWNDAILNFQIIIDYYPNSTWSSGSEIPPDAQYQIGWSYEQLELWCEAIEAYQLVIDNYPGTSWSNWAEGRLNEIGANCP
;
A
#
# COMPACT_ATOMS: atom_id res chain seq x y z
N MET A 1 1.58 -47.64 84.23
CA MET A 1 1.58 -48.48 83.00
C MET A 1 1.12 -47.72 81.73
N HIS A 2 1.44 -46.42 81.55
CA HIS A 2 0.92 -45.62 80.43
C HIS A 2 1.96 -45.10 79.41
N LYS A 3 3.27 -45.32 79.62
CA LYS A 3 4.32 -44.84 78.70
C LYS A 3 4.70 -45.81 77.56
N ASN A 4 4.48 -47.12 77.71
CA ASN A 4 4.90 -48.12 76.69
C ASN A 4 3.88 -48.40 75.57
N LYS A 5 2.62 -47.93 75.66
CA LYS A 5 1.64 -48.09 74.55
C LYS A 5 1.75 -47.02 73.45
N LYS A 6 2.34 -45.84 73.74
CA LYS A 6 2.51 -44.78 72.73
C LYS A 6 3.69 -45.06 71.79
N ILE A 7 4.81 -45.56 72.31
CA ILE A 7 6.02 -45.82 71.50
C ILE A 7 5.78 -46.94 70.47
N PHE A 8 5.04 -47.99 70.85
CA PHE A 8 4.70 -49.08 69.93
C PHE A 8 3.74 -48.65 68.80
N LYS A 9 2.86 -47.67 69.07
CA LYS A 9 1.94 -47.10 68.07
C LYS A 9 2.69 -46.24 67.03
N TYR A 10 3.72 -45.49 67.47
CA TYR A 10 4.55 -44.70 66.55
C TYR A 10 5.49 -45.57 65.70
N LEU A 11 6.07 -46.65 66.25
CA LEU A 11 6.88 -47.57 65.46
C LEU A 11 6.08 -48.32 64.39
N LEU A 12 4.84 -48.74 64.70
CA LEU A 12 3.97 -49.42 63.74
C LEU A 12 3.50 -48.48 62.61
N ILE A 13 3.22 -47.21 62.93
CA ILE A 13 2.86 -46.18 61.93
C ILE A 13 4.06 -45.80 61.06
N LEU A 14 5.27 -45.72 61.61
CA LEU A 14 6.49 -45.47 60.83
C LEU A 14 6.83 -46.65 59.89
N PHE A 15 6.60 -47.89 60.33
CA PHE A 15 6.84 -49.08 59.51
C PHE A 15 5.80 -49.23 58.39
N LEU A 16 4.53 -48.85 58.65
CA LEU A 16 3.49 -48.81 57.63
C LEU A 16 3.72 -47.67 56.61
N LEU A 17 4.21 -46.51 57.04
CA LEU A 17 4.63 -45.40 56.16
C LEU A 17 5.89 -45.74 55.33
N PHE A 18 6.81 -46.54 55.88
CA PHE A 18 7.95 -47.04 55.12
C PHE A 18 7.56 -48.14 54.12
N SER A 19 6.60 -49.01 54.47
CA SER A 19 6.07 -50.00 53.53
C SER A 19 5.23 -49.37 52.42
N SER A 20 4.55 -48.25 52.67
CA SER A 20 3.85 -47.50 51.61
C SER A 20 4.82 -46.67 50.76
N LEU A 21 5.95 -46.20 51.29
CA LEU A 21 7.01 -45.57 50.47
C LEU A 21 7.79 -46.58 49.61
N LEU A 22 7.95 -47.83 50.09
CA LEU A 22 8.54 -48.92 49.30
C LEU A 22 7.56 -49.54 48.29
N LEU A 23 6.25 -49.43 48.50
CA LEU A 23 5.22 -49.81 47.52
C LEU A 23 4.84 -48.69 46.54
N LEU A 24 5.25 -47.43 46.79
CA LEU A 24 5.18 -46.34 45.79
C LEU A 24 6.45 -46.25 44.91
N ASN A 25 7.55 -46.89 45.31
CA ASN A 25 8.78 -47.00 44.50
C ASN A 25 8.87 -48.31 43.70
N GLY A 26 7.85 -49.18 43.78
CA GLY A 26 7.74 -50.39 42.97
C GLY A 26 6.47 -50.33 42.13
N CYS A 27 6.63 -50.25 40.81
CA CYS A 27 5.56 -50.19 39.80
C CYS A 27 4.89 -48.81 39.61
N LEU A 28 5.60 -47.89 38.97
CA LEU A 28 5.06 -47.01 37.91
C LEU A 28 6.21 -46.34 37.11
N PHE A 29 7.33 -47.04 36.89
CA PHE A 29 8.12 -46.79 35.69
C PHE A 29 7.54 -47.69 34.61
N SER A 30 6.46 -47.26 33.97
CA SER A 30 6.31 -47.67 32.58
C SER A 30 7.57 -47.14 31.90
N THR A 31 8.52 -48.02 31.59
CA THR A 31 9.48 -47.73 30.54
C THR A 31 8.62 -47.39 29.34
N PHE A 32 8.43 -46.10 29.05
CA PHE A 32 7.69 -45.71 27.87
C PHE A 32 8.36 -46.46 26.73
N SER A 33 7.62 -47.33 26.06
CA SER A 33 8.13 -48.05 24.91
C SER A 33 8.68 -47.02 23.94
N LYS A 34 9.88 -47.30 23.41
CA LYS A 34 10.62 -46.39 22.54
C LYS A 34 10.94 -47.08 21.24
N GLY A 35 11.06 -46.27 20.20
CA GLY A 35 11.61 -46.64 18.90
C GLY A 35 12.71 -45.67 18.50
N SER A 36 13.13 -45.78 17.25
CA SER A 36 14.14 -44.92 16.65
C SER A 36 13.64 -44.36 15.33
N VAL A 37 14.20 -43.24 14.88
CA VAL A 37 13.95 -42.69 13.55
C VAL A 37 15.28 -42.36 12.88
N GLU A 38 15.39 -42.66 11.59
CA GLU A 38 16.57 -42.32 10.80
C GLU A 38 16.20 -41.96 9.36
N GLY A 39 17.13 -41.35 8.65
CA GLY A 39 16.96 -40.99 7.25
C GLY A 39 18.11 -40.14 6.72
N TYR A 40 17.94 -39.67 5.49
CA TYR A 40 18.90 -38.82 4.78
C TYR A 40 18.25 -37.49 4.44
N ILE A 41 18.95 -36.38 4.69
CA ILE A 41 18.55 -35.03 4.27
C ILE A 41 19.50 -34.56 3.18
N HIS A 42 18.96 -34.18 2.03
CA HIS A 42 19.72 -33.66 0.90
C HIS A 42 19.27 -32.23 0.60
N GLU A 43 20.15 -31.42 0.03
CA GLU A 43 19.77 -30.12 -0.54
C GLU A 43 19.49 -30.25 -2.04
N GLU A 44 18.53 -29.47 -2.52
CA GLU A 44 18.32 -29.24 -3.95
C GLU A 44 19.47 -28.40 -4.52
N THR A 45 20.00 -28.81 -5.66
CA THR A 45 21.01 -28.07 -6.43
C THR A 45 20.49 -27.79 -7.83
N VAL A 46 21.22 -26.97 -8.61
CA VAL A 46 20.81 -26.56 -9.96
C VAL A 46 20.60 -27.76 -10.92
N ILE A 47 21.27 -28.89 -10.68
CA ILE A 47 21.29 -30.03 -11.61
C ILE A 47 20.83 -31.37 -11.00
N ASP A 48 20.82 -31.51 -9.68
CA ASP A 48 20.41 -32.73 -8.95
C ASP A 48 20.25 -32.41 -7.43
N THR A 49 20.42 -33.40 -6.55
CA THR A 49 20.47 -33.24 -5.10
C THR A 49 21.82 -33.70 -4.55
N ARG A 50 22.25 -33.15 -3.40
CA ARG A 50 23.45 -33.61 -2.70
C ARG A 50 23.20 -33.74 -1.20
N PRO A 51 23.95 -34.59 -0.48
CA PRO A 51 23.90 -34.68 0.98
C PRO A 51 24.00 -33.32 1.68
N LEU A 52 23.11 -33.07 2.64
CA LEU A 52 23.15 -31.86 3.46
C LEU A 52 23.73 -32.18 4.83
N GLU A 53 25.00 -31.88 5.03
CA GLU A 53 25.68 -32.02 6.33
C GLU A 53 25.27 -30.91 7.32
N GLY A 54 25.20 -31.23 8.61
CA GLY A 54 25.00 -30.26 9.69
C GLY A 54 23.58 -29.71 9.86
N ALA A 55 22.57 -30.32 9.25
CA ALA A 55 21.17 -29.98 9.50
C ALA A 55 20.73 -30.56 10.85
N LEU A 56 20.11 -29.73 11.70
CA LEU A 56 19.55 -30.15 12.98
C LEU A 56 18.21 -30.84 12.76
N VAL A 57 18.15 -32.11 13.17
CA VAL A 57 16.93 -32.91 13.17
C VAL A 57 16.47 -33.13 14.61
N SER A 58 15.21 -32.81 14.86
CA SER A 58 14.55 -33.02 16.15
C SER A 58 13.19 -33.68 15.94
N ILE A 59 12.72 -34.44 16.92
CA ILE A 59 11.42 -35.11 16.84
C ILE A 59 10.69 -34.98 18.17
N THR A 60 9.38 -34.68 18.11
CA THR A 60 8.57 -34.61 19.33
C THR A 60 8.58 -35.95 20.06
N GLY A 61 8.50 -35.91 21.39
CA GLY A 61 8.55 -37.12 22.20
C GLY A 61 9.94 -37.76 22.33
N SER A 62 11.01 -37.05 21.95
CA SER A 62 12.39 -37.35 22.34
C SER A 62 13.07 -36.07 22.86
N SER A 63 14.00 -36.22 23.81
CA SER A 63 14.94 -35.15 24.19
C SER A 63 16.20 -35.15 23.34
N ASN A 64 16.41 -36.21 22.55
CA ASN A 64 17.56 -36.35 21.68
C ASN A 64 17.33 -35.58 20.37
N THR A 65 18.41 -35.03 19.83
CA THR A 65 18.47 -34.40 18.51
C THR A 65 19.70 -34.94 17.78
N ALA A 66 19.72 -34.83 16.46
CA ALA A 66 20.83 -35.26 15.63
C ALA A 66 21.23 -34.14 14.67
N LEU A 67 22.53 -34.04 14.38
CA LEU A 67 23.01 -33.31 13.20
C LEU A 67 23.24 -34.33 12.10
N THR A 68 22.91 -33.97 10.86
CA THR A 68 23.23 -34.81 9.70
C THR A 68 24.74 -34.85 9.47
N ASP A 69 25.26 -36.02 9.09
CA ASP A 69 26.67 -36.22 8.76
C ASP A 69 27.01 -35.83 7.29
N THR A 70 28.22 -36.16 6.83
CA THR A 70 28.70 -35.87 5.48
C THR A 70 27.89 -36.53 4.37
N ASP A 71 27.21 -37.65 4.68
CA ASP A 71 26.30 -38.35 3.76
C ASP A 71 24.85 -37.86 3.93
N GLY A 72 24.63 -36.83 4.76
CA GLY A 72 23.31 -36.27 5.06
C GLY A 72 22.49 -37.17 5.97
N TYR A 73 23.08 -38.22 6.54
CA TYR A 73 22.40 -39.20 7.37
C TYR A 73 22.22 -38.67 8.79
N PHE A 74 21.08 -38.98 9.40
CA PHE A 74 20.83 -38.75 10.81
C PHE A 74 20.13 -39.95 11.44
N ARG A 75 20.29 -40.11 12.76
CA ARG A 75 19.55 -41.07 13.56
C ARG A 75 19.24 -40.49 14.94
N ILE A 76 17.99 -40.66 15.38
CA ILE A 76 17.54 -40.29 16.72
C ILE A 76 16.94 -41.54 17.38
N ASP A 77 17.62 -42.03 18.40
CA ASP A 77 17.14 -43.11 19.25
C ASP A 77 16.31 -42.57 20.43
N GLU A 78 15.68 -43.49 21.17
CA GLU A 78 14.93 -43.23 22.39
C GLU A 78 13.67 -42.35 22.21
N VAL A 79 13.02 -42.43 21.05
CA VAL A 79 11.81 -41.67 20.73
C VAL A 79 10.58 -42.41 21.26
N THR A 80 9.71 -41.72 22.01
CA THR A 80 8.47 -42.30 22.53
C THR A 80 7.52 -42.73 21.40
N ILE A 81 6.91 -43.91 21.53
CA ILE A 81 6.00 -44.48 20.53
C ILE A 81 4.78 -43.62 20.20
N GLY A 82 4.26 -43.78 18.99
CA GLY A 82 3.09 -43.09 18.45
C GLY A 82 3.45 -42.10 17.34
N THR A 83 2.47 -41.33 16.88
CA THR A 83 2.67 -40.31 15.84
C THR A 83 3.42 -39.12 16.42
N ARG A 84 4.50 -38.72 15.75
CA ARG A 84 5.40 -37.63 16.10
C ARG A 84 5.60 -36.67 14.94
N THR A 85 6.07 -35.48 15.30
CA THR A 85 6.47 -34.44 14.34
C THR A 85 7.98 -34.36 14.32
N LEU A 86 8.57 -34.61 13.15
CA LEU A 86 9.99 -34.41 12.91
C LEU A 86 10.22 -33.02 12.31
N THR A 87 11.19 -32.28 12.83
CA THR A 87 11.58 -30.95 12.35
C THR A 87 13.01 -31.00 11.86
N ILE A 88 13.25 -30.47 10.65
CA ILE A 88 14.57 -30.30 10.04
C ILE A 88 14.84 -28.80 9.98
N ALA A 89 15.94 -28.35 10.58
CA ALA A 89 16.33 -26.96 10.61
C ALA A 89 17.83 -26.81 10.31
N LYS A 90 18.19 -25.88 9.43
CA LYS A 90 19.56 -25.46 9.18
C LYS A 90 19.57 -23.97 8.84
N GLU A 91 20.58 -23.25 9.28
CA GLU A 91 20.77 -21.85 8.92
C GLU A 91 20.82 -21.69 7.39
N ASN A 92 20.11 -20.69 6.86
CA ASN A 92 19.93 -20.43 5.42
C ASN A 92 19.17 -21.53 4.65
N TYR A 93 18.39 -22.36 5.34
CA TYR A 93 17.47 -23.33 4.72
C TYR A 93 16.05 -23.15 5.24
N ILE A 94 15.08 -23.51 4.40
CA ILE A 94 13.68 -23.60 4.82
C ILE A 94 13.57 -24.64 5.95
N THR A 95 12.85 -24.32 7.02
CA THR A 95 12.57 -25.27 8.10
C THR A 95 11.40 -26.17 7.70
N TYR A 96 11.61 -27.48 7.70
CA TYR A 96 10.58 -28.46 7.34
C TYR A 96 10.02 -29.17 8.57
N LYS A 97 8.71 -29.44 8.56
CA LYS A 97 8.01 -30.22 9.60
C LYS A 97 7.22 -31.37 8.99
N LEU A 98 7.60 -32.60 9.32
CA LEU A 98 6.90 -33.82 8.95
C LEU A 98 5.95 -34.23 10.07
N LEU A 99 4.66 -33.96 9.91
CA LEU A 99 3.65 -34.05 10.98
C LEU A 99 3.18 -35.47 11.34
N SER A 100 3.60 -36.50 10.59
CA SER A 100 3.02 -37.85 10.71
C SER A 100 4.06 -38.96 10.66
N VAL A 101 5.12 -38.82 11.46
CA VAL A 101 6.14 -39.86 11.62
C VAL A 101 5.67 -40.84 12.69
N VAL A 102 5.36 -42.08 12.31
CA VAL A 102 4.88 -43.12 13.25
C VAL A 102 6.07 -43.87 13.85
N ILE A 103 6.18 -43.85 15.18
CA ILE A 103 7.21 -44.56 15.93
C ILE A 103 6.60 -45.80 16.59
N ASN A 104 7.14 -46.97 16.26
CA ASN A 104 6.72 -48.24 16.85
C ASN A 104 7.75 -48.73 17.88
N GLU A 105 7.32 -49.60 18.78
CA GLU A 105 8.16 -50.15 19.84
C GLU A 105 9.27 -51.02 19.27
N GLY A 106 10.53 -50.70 19.60
CA GLY A 106 11.70 -51.47 19.20
C GLY A 106 12.05 -51.42 17.70
N GLU A 107 11.29 -50.68 16.89
CA GLU A 107 11.51 -50.54 15.46
C GLU A 107 12.28 -49.26 15.11
N ILE A 108 12.89 -49.27 13.92
CA ILE A 108 13.52 -48.10 13.30
C ILE A 108 12.58 -47.61 12.21
N THR A 109 12.05 -46.40 12.38
CA THR A 109 11.23 -45.72 11.37
C THR A 109 12.14 -45.00 10.36
N LEU A 110 12.04 -45.38 9.09
CA LEU A 110 12.74 -44.70 7.99
C LEU A 110 11.92 -43.53 7.46
N ILE A 111 12.49 -42.32 7.47
CA ILE A 111 11.87 -41.16 6.81
C ILE A 111 11.88 -41.35 5.30
N ASN A 112 10.78 -40.95 4.65
CA ASN A 112 10.59 -40.99 3.19
C ASN A 112 10.94 -42.36 2.57
N ASN A 113 10.64 -43.45 3.28
CA ASN A 113 10.94 -44.83 2.89
C ASN A 113 12.43 -45.08 2.55
N GLY A 114 13.33 -44.36 3.22
CA GLY A 114 14.78 -44.46 3.02
C GLY A 114 15.33 -43.66 1.84
N SER A 115 14.48 -42.99 1.06
CA SER A 115 14.92 -42.00 0.06
C SER A 115 15.26 -40.67 0.74
N PRO A 116 16.23 -39.89 0.23
CA PRO A 116 16.54 -38.59 0.81
C PRO A 116 15.34 -37.65 0.85
N PHE A 117 15.16 -36.95 1.97
CA PHE A 117 14.26 -35.81 2.05
C PHE A 117 14.99 -34.57 1.55
N VAL A 118 14.49 -33.98 0.47
CA VAL A 118 15.14 -32.85 -0.20
C VAL A 118 14.64 -31.53 0.41
N VAL A 119 15.57 -30.71 0.88
CA VAL A 119 15.32 -29.37 1.41
C VAL A 119 15.88 -28.31 0.46
N ARG A 120 15.28 -27.13 0.47
CA ARG A 120 15.73 -25.99 -0.35
C ARG A 120 16.43 -24.94 0.51
N ALA A 121 17.55 -24.41 0.00
CA ALA A 121 18.23 -23.27 0.58
C ALA A 121 17.38 -21.99 0.40
N VAL A 122 17.49 -21.05 1.33
CA VAL A 122 16.98 -19.70 1.13
C VAL A 122 18.01 -18.97 0.26
N ASP A 123 17.73 -18.83 -1.03
CA ASP A 123 18.52 -18.05 -1.97
C ASP A 123 17.83 -16.73 -2.34
N ASP A 124 18.54 -15.87 -3.05
CA ASP A 124 18.08 -14.54 -3.45
C ASP A 124 16.79 -14.60 -4.27
N LYS A 125 16.70 -15.51 -5.25
CA LYS A 125 15.49 -15.71 -6.05
C LYS A 125 14.32 -16.19 -5.22
N PHE A 126 14.52 -17.13 -4.31
CA PHE A 126 13.47 -17.63 -3.42
C PHE A 126 12.91 -16.52 -2.54
N LEU A 127 13.77 -15.67 -1.98
CA LEU A 127 13.34 -14.51 -1.21
C LEU A 127 12.58 -13.50 -2.08
N PHE A 128 13.04 -13.26 -3.31
CA PHE A 128 12.36 -12.35 -4.21
C PHE A 128 10.95 -12.85 -4.56
N ASP A 129 10.84 -14.10 -5.04
CA ASP A 129 9.58 -14.73 -5.40
C ASP A 129 8.62 -14.83 -4.18
N GLY A 130 9.16 -15.07 -2.98
CA GLY A 130 8.37 -15.08 -1.75
C GLY A 130 7.86 -13.69 -1.38
N GLY A 131 8.72 -12.67 -1.48
CA GLY A 131 8.35 -11.28 -1.22
C GLY A 131 7.26 -10.79 -2.16
N THR A 132 7.36 -11.08 -3.46
CA THR A 132 6.34 -10.71 -4.46
C THR A 132 5.03 -11.44 -4.22
N LEU A 133 5.06 -12.74 -3.89
CA LEU A 133 3.86 -13.51 -3.55
C LEU A 133 3.13 -12.94 -2.32
N TYR A 134 3.87 -12.56 -1.28
CA TYR A 134 3.29 -11.91 -0.12
C TYR A 134 2.71 -10.54 -0.47
N TYR A 135 3.39 -9.76 -1.31
CA TYR A 135 2.88 -8.47 -1.78
C TYR A 135 1.56 -8.62 -2.55
N ASP A 136 1.49 -9.56 -3.49
CA ASP A 136 0.30 -9.84 -4.30
C ASP A 136 -0.88 -10.35 -3.45
N SER A 137 -0.57 -11.04 -2.35
CA SER A 137 -1.55 -11.50 -1.36
C SER A 137 -1.94 -10.42 -0.34
N ALA A 138 -1.45 -9.17 -0.51
CA ALA A 138 -1.61 -8.04 0.39
C ALA A 138 -1.06 -8.27 1.82
N GLU A 139 -0.17 -9.25 2.00
CA GLU A 139 0.53 -9.55 3.25
C GLU A 139 1.79 -8.68 3.39
N TYR A 140 1.60 -7.36 3.42
CA TYR A 140 2.68 -6.38 3.29
C TYR A 140 3.79 -6.51 4.34
N THR A 141 3.47 -6.89 5.58
CA THR A 141 4.49 -7.10 6.62
C THR A 141 5.41 -8.29 6.31
N ASN A 142 4.86 -9.37 5.77
CA ASN A 142 5.63 -10.56 5.37
C ASN A 142 6.45 -10.25 4.12
N ALA A 143 5.89 -9.52 3.16
CA ALA A 143 6.60 -9.04 1.98
C ALA A 143 7.81 -8.18 2.37
N LEU A 144 7.61 -7.17 3.23
CA LEU A 144 8.68 -6.31 3.73
C LEU A 144 9.77 -7.11 4.43
N THR A 145 9.40 -8.04 5.32
CA THR A 145 10.38 -8.87 6.04
C THR A 145 11.22 -9.69 5.07
N THR A 146 10.59 -10.28 4.06
CA THR A 146 11.25 -11.14 3.07
C THR A 146 12.17 -10.34 2.14
N PHE A 147 11.71 -9.20 1.62
CA PHE A 147 12.54 -8.30 0.81
C PHE A 147 13.70 -7.70 1.61
N GLN A 148 13.48 -7.32 2.88
CA GLN A 148 14.55 -6.82 3.73
C GLN A 148 15.62 -7.89 3.96
N GLN A 149 15.21 -9.15 4.14
CA GLN A 149 16.14 -10.27 4.22
C GLN A 149 16.96 -10.40 2.93
N LEU A 150 16.32 -10.30 1.75
CA LEU A 150 17.03 -10.37 0.47
C LEU A 150 18.13 -9.31 0.39
N VAL A 151 17.79 -8.04 0.64
CA VAL A 151 18.74 -6.92 0.53
C VAL A 151 19.88 -7.03 1.55
N ASN A 152 19.61 -7.58 2.74
CA ASN A 152 20.64 -7.75 3.77
C ASN A 152 21.58 -8.92 3.50
N ASP A 153 21.03 -10.06 3.08
CA ASP A 153 21.78 -11.32 2.92
C ASP A 153 22.46 -11.40 1.53
N PHE A 154 21.85 -10.76 0.52
CA PHE A 154 22.28 -10.81 -0.89
C PHE A 154 22.29 -9.41 -1.54
N PRO A 155 23.07 -8.44 -1.01
CA PRO A 155 23.07 -7.06 -1.52
C PRO A 155 23.55 -6.93 -2.98
N ASP A 156 24.37 -7.85 -3.48
CA ASP A 156 24.86 -7.84 -4.87
C ASP A 156 23.96 -8.64 -5.84
N SER A 157 22.80 -9.12 -5.38
CA SER A 157 21.86 -9.86 -6.22
C SER A 157 21.24 -8.98 -7.29
N GLN A 158 20.95 -9.57 -8.46
CA GLN A 158 20.16 -8.92 -9.52
C GLN A 158 18.72 -8.62 -9.11
N TYR A 159 18.26 -9.12 -7.95
CA TYR A 159 16.94 -8.87 -7.37
C TYR A 159 16.98 -7.86 -6.23
N ALA A 160 18.17 -7.42 -5.82
CA ALA A 160 18.34 -6.60 -4.62
C ALA A 160 17.80 -5.18 -4.79
N ASP A 161 17.95 -4.60 -5.99
CA ASP A 161 17.41 -3.29 -6.32
C ASP A 161 15.89 -3.32 -6.44
N ASP A 162 15.32 -4.31 -7.12
CA ASP A 162 13.87 -4.54 -7.17
C ASP A 162 13.29 -4.70 -5.76
N ALA A 163 13.90 -5.54 -4.92
CA ALA A 163 13.48 -5.74 -3.54
C ALA A 163 13.55 -4.43 -2.74
N GLN A 164 14.64 -3.68 -2.87
CA GLN A 164 14.79 -2.37 -2.22
C GLN A 164 13.72 -1.37 -2.68
N TYR A 165 13.33 -1.39 -3.97
CA TYR A 165 12.24 -0.59 -4.50
C TYR A 165 10.90 -1.00 -3.89
N TYR A 166 10.58 -2.30 -3.88
CA TYR A 166 9.35 -2.82 -3.28
C TYR A 166 9.22 -2.44 -1.80
N ILE A 167 10.31 -2.43 -1.03
CA ILE A 167 10.28 -1.97 0.36
C ILE A 167 9.82 -0.51 0.43
N GLY A 168 10.41 0.39 -0.38
CA GLY A 168 9.99 1.79 -0.44
C GLY A 168 8.52 1.95 -0.88
N TYR A 169 8.15 1.27 -1.97
CA TYR A 169 6.83 1.30 -2.57
C TYR A 169 5.72 0.82 -1.65
N ILE A 170 5.94 -0.29 -0.93
CA ILE A 170 4.97 -0.81 0.05
C ILE A 170 4.78 0.20 1.19
N ASN A 171 5.87 0.76 1.72
CA ASN A 171 5.77 1.76 2.77
C ASN A 171 4.99 3.00 2.31
N GLU A 172 5.22 3.48 1.08
CA GLU A 172 4.54 4.65 0.54
C GLU A 172 3.07 4.36 0.22
N LYS A 173 2.81 3.40 -0.69
CA LYS A 173 1.50 3.23 -1.33
C LYS A 173 0.54 2.35 -0.53
N LYS A 174 1.04 1.50 0.36
CA LYS A 174 0.22 0.50 1.07
C LYS A 174 0.09 0.79 2.56
N LEU A 175 1.16 1.25 3.21
CA LEU A 175 1.17 1.47 4.66
C LEU A 175 1.07 2.94 5.07
N GLY A 176 1.39 3.88 4.17
CA GLY A 176 1.44 5.32 4.48
C GLY A 176 2.60 5.71 5.40
N TYR A 177 3.66 4.89 5.45
CA TYR A 177 4.87 5.13 6.23
C TYR A 177 5.87 5.94 5.40
N TYR A 178 5.53 7.21 5.13
CA TYR A 178 6.23 8.05 4.17
C TYR A 178 7.70 8.35 4.52
N ILE A 179 8.03 8.47 5.81
CA ILE A 179 9.43 8.68 6.25
C ILE A 179 10.26 7.44 5.94
N GLN A 180 9.74 6.25 6.24
CA GLN A 180 10.39 4.99 5.94
C GLN A 180 10.54 4.82 4.42
N ALA A 181 9.47 5.04 3.66
CA ALA A 181 9.52 4.96 2.19
C ALA A 181 10.61 5.84 1.60
N LEU A 182 10.69 7.11 2.02
CA LEU A 182 11.73 8.04 1.61
C LEU A 182 13.15 7.52 1.88
N LEU A 183 13.39 6.98 3.09
CA LEU A 183 14.70 6.42 3.45
C LEU A 183 15.06 5.21 2.58
N GLU A 184 14.09 4.35 2.27
CA GLU A 184 14.30 3.15 1.44
C GLU A 184 14.52 3.51 -0.04
N TYR A 185 13.83 4.50 -0.58
CA TYR A 185 14.10 5.04 -1.91
C TYR A 185 15.48 5.70 -1.99
N GLN A 186 15.90 6.43 -0.96
CA GLN A 186 17.27 6.98 -0.88
C GLN A 186 18.32 5.86 -0.85
N LYS A 187 18.07 4.75 -0.14
CA LYS A 187 18.96 3.59 -0.17
C LYS A 187 19.07 3.00 -1.56
N LEU A 188 17.96 2.88 -2.29
CA LEU A 188 17.97 2.40 -3.67
C LEU A 188 18.89 3.24 -4.54
N ILE A 189 18.67 4.56 -4.58
CA ILE A 189 19.46 5.46 -5.44
C ILE A 189 20.94 5.45 -5.06
N ASN A 190 21.26 5.32 -3.76
CA ASN A 190 22.65 5.33 -3.30
C ASN A 190 23.40 4.01 -3.52
N HIS A 191 22.74 2.86 -3.38
CA HIS A 191 23.38 1.54 -3.49
C HIS A 191 23.24 0.92 -4.89
N TYR A 192 22.15 1.25 -5.60
CA TYR A 192 21.80 0.73 -6.91
C TYR A 192 21.51 1.87 -7.91
N PRO A 193 22.49 2.76 -8.19
CA PRO A 193 22.27 3.94 -9.03
C PRO A 193 21.89 3.62 -10.48
N GLU A 194 22.24 2.43 -10.98
CA GLU A 194 21.90 1.95 -12.33
C GLU A 194 20.58 1.14 -12.37
N SER A 195 19.84 1.09 -11.25
CA SER A 195 18.57 0.36 -11.19
C SER A 195 17.56 0.96 -12.15
N SER A 196 16.77 0.11 -12.80
CA SER A 196 15.65 0.55 -13.63
C SER A 196 14.54 1.25 -12.85
N TYR A 197 14.58 1.20 -11.51
CA TYR A 197 13.67 1.89 -10.60
C TYR A 197 14.23 3.18 -10.00
N ALA A 198 15.40 3.65 -10.43
CA ALA A 198 16.06 4.79 -9.82
C ALA A 198 15.26 6.11 -10.01
N ASP A 199 14.62 6.29 -11.17
CA ASP A 199 13.75 7.42 -11.46
C ASP A 199 12.39 7.30 -10.74
N ASP A 200 11.78 6.12 -10.72
CA ASP A 200 10.59 5.83 -9.90
C ASP A 200 10.83 6.10 -8.41
N ALA A 201 12.00 5.70 -7.87
CA ALA A 201 12.39 5.97 -6.49
C ALA A 201 12.58 7.48 -6.25
N GLN A 202 13.18 8.20 -7.18
CA GLN A 202 13.37 9.65 -7.08
C GLN A 202 12.01 10.38 -7.11
N LEU A 203 11.05 9.92 -7.92
CA LEU A 203 9.67 10.39 -7.91
C LEU A 203 9.00 10.08 -6.55
N GLY A 204 9.21 8.87 -6.04
CA GLY A 204 8.71 8.40 -4.74
C GLY A 204 9.18 9.29 -3.59
N ILE A 205 10.45 9.73 -3.59
CA ILE A 205 10.97 10.70 -2.61
C ILE A 205 10.19 12.02 -2.67
N GLY A 206 9.99 12.58 -3.87
CA GLY A 206 9.21 13.80 -4.05
C GLY A 206 7.76 13.64 -3.56
N ASN A 207 7.13 12.50 -3.87
CA ASN A 207 5.78 12.18 -3.42
C ASN A 207 5.67 12.10 -1.89
N CYS A 208 6.67 11.50 -1.23
CA CYS A 208 6.73 11.41 0.22
C CYS A 208 6.83 12.80 0.87
N TYR A 209 7.62 13.72 0.29
CA TYR A 209 7.65 15.11 0.76
C TYR A 209 6.34 15.84 0.51
N TYR A 210 5.76 15.69 -0.68
CA TYR A 210 4.51 16.35 -1.05
C TYR A 210 3.34 15.96 -0.13
N ILE A 211 3.17 14.65 0.15
CA ILE A 211 2.08 14.15 0.99
C ILE A 211 2.26 14.52 2.47
N THR A 212 3.51 14.75 2.89
CA THR A 212 3.84 15.25 4.24
C THR A 212 3.88 16.78 4.33
N TYR A 213 3.40 17.47 3.29
CA TYR A 213 3.27 18.93 3.19
C TYR A 213 4.61 19.69 3.15
N ASP A 214 5.73 18.98 2.95
CA ASP A 214 7.04 19.59 2.77
C ASP A 214 7.29 19.89 1.29
N TYR A 215 6.53 20.85 0.78
CA TYR A 215 6.52 21.17 -0.65
C TYR A 215 7.86 21.70 -1.17
N SER A 216 8.68 22.32 -0.32
CA SER A 216 10.00 22.81 -0.71
C SER A 216 10.94 21.65 -1.06
N HIS A 217 11.06 20.65 -0.19
CA HIS A 217 11.88 19.47 -0.49
C HIS A 217 11.24 18.59 -1.58
N ALA A 218 9.91 18.60 -1.71
CA ALA A 218 9.23 17.94 -2.83
C ALA A 218 9.71 18.52 -4.17
N ILE A 219 9.75 19.85 -4.30
CA ILE A 219 10.26 20.53 -5.51
C ILE A 219 11.70 20.12 -5.81
N GLU A 220 12.59 20.13 -4.81
CA GLU A 220 13.99 19.72 -4.99
C GLU A 220 14.10 18.27 -5.48
N ALA A 221 13.31 17.36 -4.90
CA ALA A 221 13.32 15.95 -5.26
C ALA A 221 12.76 15.70 -6.68
N TYR A 222 11.70 16.39 -7.08
CA TYR A 222 11.17 16.28 -8.44
C TYR A 222 12.10 16.94 -9.47
N GLN A 223 12.74 18.06 -9.11
CA GLN A 223 13.73 18.69 -9.99
C GLN A 223 14.93 17.77 -10.21
N LYS A 224 15.38 17.08 -9.16
CA LYS A 224 16.42 16.06 -9.26
C LYS A 224 16.03 14.92 -10.20
N LEU A 225 14.76 14.53 -10.27
CA LEU A 225 14.30 13.56 -11.28
C LEU A 225 14.55 14.09 -12.70
N ILE A 226 14.15 15.33 -12.96
CA ILE A 226 14.30 15.97 -14.27
C ILE A 226 15.77 16.11 -14.67
N ASP A 227 16.63 16.46 -13.71
CA ASP A 227 18.04 16.73 -13.95
C ASP A 227 18.87 15.43 -14.11
N ASP A 228 18.64 14.43 -13.25
CA ASP A 228 19.46 13.22 -13.19
C ASP A 228 18.94 12.11 -14.14
N TYR A 229 17.65 12.12 -14.50
CA TYR A 229 17.01 11.11 -15.36
C TYR A 229 16.30 11.72 -16.57
N PRO A 230 17.02 12.40 -17.49
CA PRO A 230 16.44 13.17 -18.60
C PRO A 230 15.76 12.32 -19.69
N GLU A 231 15.87 10.99 -19.63
CA GLU A 231 15.19 10.05 -20.54
C GLU A 231 13.97 9.37 -19.88
N SER A 232 13.65 9.73 -18.63
CA SER A 232 12.54 9.12 -17.90
C SER A 232 11.20 9.45 -18.55
N SER A 233 10.29 8.48 -18.53
CA SER A 233 8.89 8.72 -18.93
C SER A 233 8.11 9.57 -17.89
N LEU A 234 8.70 9.80 -16.72
CA LEU A 234 8.08 10.49 -15.59
C LEU A 234 8.29 12.01 -15.60
N LEU A 235 9.02 12.56 -16.58
CA LEU A 235 9.39 13.98 -16.62
C LEU A 235 8.19 14.93 -16.59
N ALA A 236 7.14 14.63 -17.36
CA ALA A 236 5.93 15.44 -17.39
C ALA A 236 5.21 15.44 -16.02
N LEU A 237 5.14 14.28 -15.36
CA LEU A 237 4.58 14.15 -14.02
C LEU A 237 5.44 14.88 -12.98
N ALA A 238 6.77 14.76 -13.03
CA ALA A 238 7.67 15.47 -12.13
C ALA A 238 7.51 16.98 -12.27
N GLN A 239 7.50 17.50 -13.51
CA GLN A 239 7.31 18.92 -13.81
C GLN A 239 5.93 19.42 -13.33
N TYR A 240 4.88 18.62 -13.53
CA TYR A 240 3.54 18.88 -13.00
C TYR A 240 3.51 18.92 -11.47
N SER A 241 4.25 18.03 -10.82
CA SER A 241 4.31 17.93 -9.36
C SER A 241 5.08 19.10 -8.74
N ILE A 242 6.12 19.62 -9.42
CA ILE A 242 6.79 20.88 -9.06
C ILE A 242 5.79 22.04 -9.09
N ALA A 243 5.05 22.19 -10.20
CA ALA A 243 4.08 23.28 -10.37
C ALA A 243 2.97 23.22 -9.30
N GLN A 244 2.45 22.02 -9.02
CA GLN A 244 1.47 21.80 -7.95
C GLN A 244 2.04 22.12 -6.57
N SER A 245 3.31 21.80 -6.31
CA SER A 245 3.99 22.13 -5.05
C SER A 245 4.11 23.65 -4.84
N TYR A 246 4.49 24.41 -5.87
CA TYR A 246 4.48 25.87 -5.81
C TYR A 246 3.07 26.44 -5.57
N ARG A 247 2.05 25.87 -6.20
CA ARG A 247 0.65 26.26 -5.95
C ARG A 247 0.23 26.01 -4.51
N LYS A 248 0.63 24.89 -3.92
CA LYS A 248 0.37 24.57 -2.50
C LYS A 248 1.10 25.51 -1.53
N LEU A 249 2.23 26.05 -1.95
CA LEU A 249 2.94 27.13 -1.25
C LEU A 249 2.33 28.53 -1.48
N ALA A 250 1.22 28.62 -2.22
CA ALA A 250 0.62 29.87 -2.68
C ALA A 250 1.57 30.77 -3.50
N ASN A 251 2.65 30.18 -4.05
CA ASN A 251 3.54 30.86 -4.98
C ASN A 251 3.01 30.69 -6.41
N TYR A 252 1.91 31.38 -6.69
CA TYR A 252 1.17 31.24 -7.95
C TYR A 252 1.98 31.68 -9.18
N GLU A 253 2.86 32.67 -9.04
CA GLU A 253 3.74 33.13 -10.12
C GLU A 253 4.65 31.99 -10.59
N GLN A 254 5.35 31.32 -9.66
CA GLN A 254 6.19 30.18 -10.01
C GLN A 254 5.37 28.98 -10.48
N ALA A 255 4.22 28.71 -9.85
CA ALA A 255 3.33 27.63 -10.30
C ALA A 255 2.94 27.78 -11.78
N ILE A 256 2.58 29.00 -12.21
CA ILE A 256 2.23 29.30 -13.60
C ILE A 256 3.41 29.06 -14.54
N LEU A 257 4.62 29.50 -14.17
CA LEU A 257 5.82 29.26 -14.99
C LEU A 257 6.09 27.76 -15.17
N GLU A 258 6.00 26.99 -14.09
CA GLU A 258 6.25 25.55 -14.11
C GLU A 258 5.14 24.77 -14.85
N PHE A 259 3.87 25.21 -14.78
CA PHE A 259 2.80 24.64 -15.61
C PHE A 259 2.99 24.94 -17.09
N ASN A 260 3.44 26.15 -17.46
CA ASN A 260 3.70 26.50 -18.86
C ASN A 260 4.79 25.60 -19.48
N LYS A 261 5.83 25.23 -18.71
CA LYS A 261 6.85 24.28 -19.19
C LYS A 261 6.26 22.94 -19.62
N ILE A 262 5.13 22.52 -19.06
CA ILE A 262 4.46 21.26 -19.44
C ILE A 262 3.78 21.42 -20.79
N ILE A 263 3.08 22.54 -21.00
CA ILE A 263 2.43 22.84 -22.27
C ILE A 263 3.47 23.01 -23.39
N GLU A 264 4.62 23.59 -23.08
CA GLU A 264 5.70 23.83 -24.04
C GLU A 264 6.51 22.57 -24.38
N ASN A 265 6.90 21.78 -23.37
CA ASN A 265 7.84 20.68 -23.55
C ASN A 265 7.20 19.29 -23.53
N TYR A 266 5.98 19.17 -22.99
CA TYR A 266 5.27 17.90 -22.79
C TYR A 266 3.81 18.00 -23.28
N SER A 267 3.59 18.66 -24.42
CA SER A 267 2.26 18.98 -24.96
C SER A 267 1.36 17.75 -25.20
N GLU A 268 1.96 16.60 -25.52
CA GLU A 268 1.27 15.34 -25.76
C GLU A 268 1.02 14.51 -24.48
N SER A 269 1.49 15.00 -23.32
CA SER A 269 1.29 14.30 -22.05
C SER A 269 -0.13 14.52 -21.51
N ASP A 270 -0.63 13.54 -20.74
CA ASP A 270 -1.90 13.65 -20.02
C ASP A 270 -1.95 14.83 -19.02
N TYR A 271 -0.80 15.49 -18.77
CA TYR A 271 -0.67 16.63 -17.87
C TYR A 271 -0.85 17.99 -18.55
N ALA A 272 -0.85 18.08 -19.88
CA ALA A 272 -0.95 19.36 -20.59
C ALA A 272 -2.30 20.07 -20.34
N ALA A 273 -3.42 19.35 -20.45
CA ALA A 273 -4.75 19.89 -20.18
C ALA A 273 -4.94 20.27 -18.69
N PRO A 274 -4.60 19.41 -17.71
CA PRO A 274 -4.54 19.79 -16.29
C PRO A 274 -3.66 21.01 -16.02
N ALA A 275 -2.50 21.15 -16.68
CA ALA A 275 -1.60 22.27 -16.49
C ALA A 275 -2.25 23.59 -16.92
N GLN A 276 -2.90 23.62 -18.10
CA GLN A 276 -3.63 24.81 -18.58
C GLN A 276 -4.77 25.20 -17.62
N TYR A 277 -5.52 24.21 -17.11
CA TYR A 277 -6.53 24.46 -16.08
C TYR A 277 -5.91 25.07 -14.81
N TYR A 278 -4.81 24.51 -14.32
CA TYR A 278 -4.18 24.98 -13.10
C TYR A 278 -3.45 26.32 -13.24
N ILE A 279 -3.09 26.75 -14.46
CA ILE A 279 -2.69 28.13 -14.73
C ILE A 279 -3.86 29.08 -14.45
N GLY A 280 -5.04 28.80 -15.02
CA GLY A 280 -6.25 29.59 -14.75
C GLY A 280 -6.63 29.58 -13.28
N TYR A 281 -6.55 28.42 -12.62
CA TYR A 281 -6.80 28.30 -11.19
C TYR A 281 -5.79 29.09 -10.34
N SER A 282 -4.53 29.13 -10.75
CA SER A 282 -3.50 29.91 -10.04
C SER A 282 -3.76 31.41 -10.14
N TYR A 283 -4.20 31.91 -11.30
CA TYR A 283 -4.65 33.30 -11.43
C TYR A 283 -5.91 33.59 -10.59
N TYR A 284 -6.86 32.65 -10.54
CA TYR A 284 -8.05 32.77 -9.70
C TYR A 284 -7.69 32.91 -8.22
N GLU A 285 -6.78 32.08 -7.71
CA GLU A 285 -6.29 32.15 -6.33
C GLU A 285 -5.47 33.42 -6.06
N ALA A 286 -4.73 33.89 -7.06
CA ALA A 286 -4.04 35.19 -7.04
C ALA A 286 -5.01 36.38 -7.15
N LYS A 287 -6.32 36.13 -7.35
CA LYS A 287 -7.40 37.10 -7.52
C LYS A 287 -7.33 37.94 -8.80
N ASP A 288 -6.54 37.51 -9.78
CA ASP A 288 -6.57 38.07 -11.12
C ASP A 288 -7.64 37.34 -11.94
N TYR A 289 -8.90 37.69 -11.68
CA TYR A 289 -10.05 37.01 -12.29
C TYR A 289 -10.12 37.20 -13.79
N SER A 290 -9.63 38.32 -14.31
CA SER A 290 -9.58 38.58 -15.75
C SER A 290 -8.61 37.63 -16.45
N GLN A 291 -7.40 37.44 -15.92
CA GLN A 291 -6.47 36.44 -16.47
C GLN A 291 -6.96 35.02 -16.24
N ALA A 292 -7.55 34.73 -15.08
CA ALA A 292 -8.11 33.41 -14.78
C ALA A 292 -9.13 32.97 -15.85
N ILE A 293 -10.07 33.85 -16.21
CA ILE A 293 -11.06 33.59 -17.26
C ILE A 293 -10.38 33.26 -18.60
N LEU A 294 -9.37 34.05 -19.00
CA LEU A 294 -8.66 33.82 -20.27
C LEU A 294 -7.96 32.46 -20.30
N GLU A 295 -7.29 32.07 -19.21
CA GLU A 295 -6.55 30.82 -19.13
C GLU A 295 -7.47 29.59 -18.96
N PHE A 296 -8.60 29.74 -18.28
CA PHE A 296 -9.65 28.73 -18.28
C PHE A 296 -10.29 28.57 -19.66
N GLN A 297 -10.51 29.66 -20.40
CA GLN A 297 -11.05 29.59 -21.76
C GLN A 297 -10.12 28.80 -22.68
N LYS A 298 -8.80 29.00 -22.58
CA LYS A 298 -7.82 28.17 -23.31
C LYS A 298 -7.93 26.69 -22.96
N THR A 299 -8.32 26.34 -21.74
CA THR A 299 -8.58 24.94 -21.36
C THR A 299 -9.75 24.38 -22.16
N VAL A 300 -10.86 25.11 -22.20
CA VAL A 300 -12.07 24.71 -22.91
C VAL A 300 -11.83 24.62 -24.42
N ASP A 301 -11.11 25.59 -24.99
CA ASP A 301 -10.89 25.69 -26.44
C ASP A 301 -9.90 24.64 -26.96
N ASN A 302 -8.81 24.43 -26.24
CA ASN A 302 -7.71 23.57 -26.71
C ASN A 302 -7.84 22.12 -26.22
N TYR A 303 -8.57 21.88 -25.14
CA TYR A 303 -8.67 20.57 -24.47
C TYR A 303 -10.11 20.17 -24.10
N PRO A 304 -11.10 20.30 -25.01
CA PRO A 304 -12.52 20.07 -24.70
C PRO A 304 -12.81 18.63 -24.22
N ASP A 305 -12.10 17.65 -24.79
CA ASP A 305 -12.30 16.21 -24.53
C ASP A 305 -11.20 15.59 -23.65
N SER A 306 -10.21 16.38 -23.23
CA SER A 306 -9.10 15.85 -22.41
C SER A 306 -9.57 15.55 -20.99
N THR A 307 -9.03 14.46 -20.44
CA THR A 307 -9.36 13.98 -19.10
C THR A 307 -8.26 14.26 -18.08
N TRP A 308 -8.61 14.08 -16.81
CA TRP A 308 -7.63 14.09 -15.75
C TRP A 308 -6.76 12.81 -15.79
N PRO A 309 -5.45 12.89 -15.43
CA PRO A 309 -4.55 11.73 -15.45
C PRO A 309 -5.10 10.56 -14.65
N GLY A 310 -5.19 9.39 -15.28
CA GLY A 310 -5.73 8.16 -14.66
C GLY A 310 -7.25 8.10 -14.57
N GLU A 311 -8.00 9.09 -15.08
CA GLU A 311 -9.45 9.18 -14.93
C GLU A 311 -10.16 9.29 -16.29
N SER A 312 -10.33 8.15 -16.97
CA SER A 312 -10.82 8.04 -18.36
C SER A 312 -12.15 8.73 -18.69
N ASN A 313 -12.97 9.07 -17.69
CA ASN A 313 -14.30 9.67 -17.88
C ASN A 313 -14.45 11.08 -17.29
N ARG A 314 -13.43 11.61 -16.61
CA ARG A 314 -13.53 12.93 -15.96
C ARG A 314 -12.83 13.97 -16.83
N LEU A 315 -13.63 14.79 -17.51
CA LEU A 315 -13.14 15.87 -18.39
C LEU A 315 -12.55 17.04 -17.58
N VAL A 316 -11.57 17.72 -18.14
CA VAL A 316 -10.97 18.94 -17.55
C VAL A 316 -11.78 20.19 -17.91
N ALA A 317 -12.23 20.30 -19.16
CA ALA A 317 -12.96 21.45 -19.69
C ALA A 317 -14.19 21.91 -18.86
N PRO A 318 -15.11 21.04 -18.41
CA PRO A 318 -16.26 21.50 -17.62
C PRO A 318 -15.87 22.10 -16.26
N CYS A 319 -14.76 21.65 -15.66
CA CYS A 319 -14.23 22.29 -14.46
C CYS A 319 -13.78 23.73 -14.78
N ALA A 320 -13.03 23.92 -15.88
CA ALA A 320 -12.60 25.26 -16.31
C ALA A 320 -13.81 26.17 -16.60
N GLN A 321 -14.78 25.66 -17.37
CA GLN A 321 -16.00 26.36 -17.74
C GLN A 321 -16.81 26.82 -16.52
N TYR A 322 -16.89 25.98 -15.47
CA TYR A 322 -17.51 26.37 -14.21
C TYR A 322 -16.79 27.55 -13.55
N TYR A 323 -15.46 27.51 -13.48
CA TYR A 323 -14.70 28.61 -12.89
C TYR A 323 -14.81 29.91 -13.70
N ILE A 324 -14.99 29.85 -15.02
CA ILE A 324 -15.29 31.04 -15.83
C ILE A 324 -16.61 31.67 -15.37
N GLY A 325 -17.69 30.89 -15.30
CA GLY A 325 -18.99 31.36 -14.83
C GLY A 325 -18.93 31.89 -13.39
N TYR A 326 -18.20 31.20 -12.52
CA TYR A 326 -18.00 31.61 -11.13
C TYR A 326 -17.22 32.93 -11.01
N CYS A 327 -16.17 33.13 -11.82
CA CYS A 327 -15.45 34.40 -11.86
C CYS A 327 -16.34 35.54 -12.31
N TYR A 328 -17.10 35.35 -13.41
CA TYR A 328 -18.03 36.36 -13.90
C TYR A 328 -19.07 36.75 -12.85
N GLY A 329 -19.78 35.78 -12.26
CA GLY A 329 -20.84 36.08 -11.30
C GLY A 329 -20.30 36.49 -9.94
N GLN A 330 -19.61 35.58 -9.26
CA GLN A 330 -19.31 35.71 -7.84
C GLN A 330 -18.11 36.62 -7.53
N LYS A 331 -17.29 36.98 -8.53
CA LYS A 331 -16.11 37.83 -8.34
C LYS A 331 -16.19 39.16 -9.08
N LEU A 332 -16.81 39.19 -10.25
CA LEU A 332 -16.93 40.39 -11.08
C LEU A 332 -18.35 40.97 -11.12
N GLU A 333 -19.34 40.29 -10.54
CA GLU A 333 -20.76 40.69 -10.53
C GLU A 333 -21.37 40.88 -11.93
N GLN A 334 -20.82 40.15 -12.91
CA GLN A 334 -21.28 40.08 -14.30
C GLN A 334 -22.23 38.89 -14.47
N TRP A 335 -23.41 39.01 -13.85
CA TRP A 335 -24.35 37.89 -13.71
C TRP A 335 -24.88 37.35 -15.04
N ASN A 336 -25.06 38.18 -16.06
CA ASN A 336 -25.49 37.72 -17.40
C ASN A 336 -24.42 36.81 -18.04
N ASP A 337 -23.15 37.20 -17.96
CA ASP A 337 -22.03 36.37 -18.47
C ASP A 337 -21.89 35.09 -17.65
N ALA A 338 -22.12 35.15 -16.34
CA ALA A 338 -22.13 33.97 -15.46
C ALA A 338 -23.19 32.95 -15.92
N ILE A 339 -24.42 33.40 -16.15
CA ILE A 339 -25.53 32.55 -16.61
C ILE A 339 -25.17 31.84 -17.91
N LEU A 340 -24.64 32.59 -18.90
CA LEU A 340 -24.23 32.02 -20.19
C LEU A 340 -23.19 30.90 -20.00
N ASN A 341 -22.19 31.14 -19.16
CA ASN A 341 -21.10 30.19 -18.94
C ASN A 341 -21.52 28.95 -18.16
N PHE A 342 -22.45 29.08 -17.21
CA PHE A 342 -23.03 27.91 -16.53
C PHE A 342 -23.95 27.11 -17.45
N GLN A 343 -24.70 27.78 -18.34
CA GLN A 343 -25.57 27.09 -19.32
C GLN A 343 -24.77 26.19 -20.27
N ILE A 344 -23.57 26.62 -20.69
CA ILE A 344 -22.67 25.79 -21.51
C ILE A 344 -22.38 24.43 -20.86
N ILE A 345 -22.25 24.38 -19.53
CA ILE A 345 -21.97 23.12 -18.82
C ILE A 345 -23.15 22.15 -18.94
N ILE A 346 -24.37 22.68 -18.80
CA ILE A 346 -25.60 21.89 -18.85
C ILE A 346 -25.82 21.36 -20.28
N ASP A 347 -25.58 22.21 -21.27
CA ASP A 347 -25.84 21.89 -22.67
C ASP A 347 -24.80 20.92 -23.27
N TYR A 348 -23.52 21.11 -22.93
CA TYR A 348 -22.41 20.40 -23.59
C TYR A 348 -21.71 19.38 -22.69
N TYR A 349 -21.84 19.49 -21.35
CA TYR A 349 -21.18 18.61 -20.39
C TYR A 349 -22.15 18.01 -19.33
N PRO A 350 -23.30 17.42 -19.74
CA PRO A 350 -24.39 17.04 -18.81
C PRO A 350 -24.04 15.90 -17.84
N ASN A 351 -22.93 15.19 -18.04
CA ASN A 351 -22.49 14.09 -17.16
C ASN A 351 -21.15 14.41 -16.47
N SER A 352 -20.73 15.68 -16.48
CA SER A 352 -19.44 16.07 -15.91
C SER A 352 -19.45 16.06 -14.39
N THR A 353 -18.30 15.69 -13.81
CA THR A 353 -18.15 15.52 -12.35
C THR A 353 -16.91 16.23 -11.82
N TRP A 354 -17.03 16.68 -10.57
CA TRP A 354 -15.90 17.08 -9.74
C TRP A 354 -15.07 15.87 -9.31
N SER A 355 -13.88 16.11 -8.75
CA SER A 355 -13.02 15.03 -8.21
C SER A 355 -13.66 14.28 -7.02
N SER A 356 -14.67 14.86 -6.37
CA SER A 356 -15.47 14.18 -5.34
C SER A 356 -16.46 13.15 -5.90
N GLY A 357 -16.62 13.10 -7.23
CA GLY A 357 -17.68 12.36 -7.91
C GLY A 357 -19.03 13.09 -7.96
N SER A 358 -19.13 14.28 -7.35
CA SER A 358 -20.34 15.10 -7.43
C SER A 358 -20.51 15.69 -8.84
N GLU A 359 -21.73 15.68 -9.37
CA GLU A 359 -22.04 16.24 -10.67
C GLU A 359 -21.89 17.77 -10.69
N ILE A 360 -21.35 18.32 -11.77
CA ILE A 360 -21.19 19.77 -11.99
C ILE A 360 -22.50 20.43 -12.48
N PRO A 361 -23.29 19.83 -13.40
CA PRO A 361 -24.52 20.45 -13.91
C PRO A 361 -25.56 20.88 -12.86
N PRO A 362 -25.87 20.13 -11.78
CA PRO A 362 -26.81 20.61 -10.75
C PRO A 362 -26.31 21.85 -10.01
N ASP A 363 -25.00 21.96 -9.77
CA ASP A 363 -24.39 23.16 -9.20
C ASP A 363 -24.51 24.34 -10.18
N ALA A 364 -24.12 24.13 -11.44
CA ALA A 364 -24.23 25.15 -12.48
C ALA A 364 -25.66 25.68 -12.63
N GLN A 365 -26.67 24.80 -12.67
CA GLN A 365 -28.08 25.18 -12.74
C GLN A 365 -28.52 25.98 -11.50
N TYR A 366 -28.04 25.62 -10.30
CA TYR A 366 -28.30 26.38 -9.09
C TYR A 366 -27.67 27.79 -9.16
N GLN A 367 -26.44 27.89 -9.67
CA GLN A 367 -25.75 29.18 -9.85
C GLN A 367 -26.46 30.08 -10.88
N ILE A 368 -27.11 29.50 -11.90
CA ILE A 368 -27.98 30.25 -12.83
C ILE A 368 -29.14 30.89 -12.05
N GLY A 369 -29.84 30.12 -11.22
CA GLY A 369 -30.92 30.65 -10.37
C GLY A 369 -30.43 31.75 -9.44
N TRP A 370 -29.28 31.54 -8.79
CA TRP A 370 -28.65 32.57 -7.95
C TRP A 370 -28.31 33.83 -8.72
N SER A 371 -27.78 33.70 -9.93
CA SER A 371 -27.43 34.85 -10.77
C SER A 371 -28.67 35.65 -11.18
N TYR A 372 -29.79 34.99 -11.48
CA TYR A 372 -31.07 35.67 -11.71
C TYR A 372 -31.59 36.40 -10.47
N GLU A 373 -31.42 35.83 -9.27
CA GLU A 373 -31.77 36.54 -8.03
C GLU A 373 -30.96 37.83 -7.85
N GLN A 374 -29.65 37.79 -8.14
CA GLN A 374 -28.80 38.98 -8.04
C GLN A 374 -29.18 40.06 -9.08
N LEU A 375 -29.86 39.66 -10.16
CA LEU A 375 -30.43 40.56 -11.16
C LEU A 375 -31.87 41.00 -10.84
N GLU A 376 -32.43 40.56 -9.71
CA GLU A 376 -33.83 40.78 -9.31
C GLU A 376 -34.86 40.20 -10.32
N LEU A 377 -34.45 39.21 -11.11
CA LEU A 377 -35.28 38.48 -12.07
C LEU A 377 -35.91 37.26 -11.39
N TRP A 378 -36.87 37.52 -10.50
CA TRP A 378 -37.40 36.52 -9.59
C TRP A 378 -38.12 35.36 -10.27
N CYS A 379 -38.83 35.60 -11.37
CA CYS A 379 -39.53 34.54 -12.10
C CYS A 379 -38.54 33.54 -12.70
N GLU A 380 -37.49 34.06 -13.34
CA GLU A 380 -36.42 33.32 -13.96
C GLU A 380 -35.58 32.57 -12.91
N ALA A 381 -35.33 33.20 -11.75
CA ALA A 381 -34.67 32.56 -10.62
C ALA A 381 -35.46 31.35 -10.10
N ILE A 382 -36.78 31.52 -9.88
CA ILE A 382 -37.67 30.44 -9.44
C ILE A 382 -37.66 29.29 -10.44
N GLU A 383 -37.79 29.59 -11.74
CA GLU A 383 -37.74 28.57 -12.79
C GLU A 383 -36.40 27.82 -12.79
N ALA A 384 -35.28 28.55 -12.68
CA ALA A 384 -33.96 27.95 -12.66
C ALA A 384 -33.72 27.05 -11.44
N TYR A 385 -34.22 27.41 -10.25
CA TYR A 385 -34.16 26.52 -9.08
C TYR A 385 -35.07 25.31 -9.22
N GLN A 386 -36.26 25.48 -9.81
CA GLN A 386 -37.16 24.36 -10.06
C GLN A 386 -36.52 23.34 -11.02
N LEU A 387 -35.78 23.81 -12.03
CA LEU A 387 -35.01 22.93 -12.93
C LEU A 387 -33.95 22.11 -12.19
N VAL A 388 -33.36 22.61 -11.10
CA VAL A 388 -32.44 21.80 -10.28
C VAL A 388 -33.17 20.60 -9.67
N ILE A 389 -34.36 20.84 -9.12
CA ILE A 389 -35.18 19.84 -8.44
C ILE A 389 -35.69 18.80 -9.43
N ASP A 390 -36.19 19.26 -10.56
CA ASP A 390 -36.84 18.41 -11.57
C ASP A 390 -35.82 17.53 -12.30
N ASN A 391 -34.67 18.08 -12.66
CA ASN A 391 -33.67 17.38 -13.48
C ASN A 391 -32.65 16.60 -12.66
N TYR A 392 -32.38 17.00 -11.41
CA TYR A 392 -31.36 16.38 -10.55
C TYR A 392 -31.91 15.97 -9.18
N PRO A 393 -32.99 15.18 -9.13
CA PRO A 393 -33.65 14.82 -7.88
C PRO A 393 -32.73 13.98 -6.97
N GLY A 394 -32.76 14.29 -5.67
CA GLY A 394 -31.99 13.56 -4.65
C GLY A 394 -30.54 14.01 -4.50
N THR A 395 -30.09 15.01 -5.26
CA THR A 395 -28.79 15.66 -5.07
C THR A 395 -28.83 16.61 -3.86
N SER A 396 -27.67 16.99 -3.33
CA SER A 396 -27.60 18.05 -2.31
C SER A 396 -28.12 19.39 -2.86
N TRP A 397 -27.90 19.63 -4.15
CA TRP A 397 -28.34 20.84 -4.85
C TRP A 397 -29.86 20.92 -5.00
N SER A 398 -30.56 19.81 -5.27
CA SER A 398 -32.03 19.81 -5.29
C SER A 398 -32.61 20.20 -3.92
N ASN A 399 -32.02 19.70 -2.83
CA ASN A 399 -32.45 20.07 -1.48
C ASN A 399 -32.20 21.55 -1.16
N TRP A 400 -31.06 22.09 -1.59
CA TRP A 400 -30.78 23.53 -1.44
C TRP A 400 -31.70 24.40 -2.30
N ALA A 401 -32.04 23.96 -3.51
CA ALA A 401 -33.00 24.63 -4.38
C ALA A 401 -34.40 24.65 -3.76
N GLU A 402 -34.88 23.53 -3.19
CA GLU A 402 -36.15 23.47 -2.45
C GLU A 402 -36.16 24.45 -1.27
N GLY A 403 -35.08 24.47 -0.48
CA GLY A 403 -34.91 25.41 0.62
C GLY A 403 -35.02 26.86 0.13
N ARG A 404 -34.31 27.20 -0.95
CA ARG A 404 -34.32 28.55 -1.50
C ARG A 404 -35.68 28.96 -2.05
N LEU A 405 -36.37 28.08 -2.79
CA LEU A 405 -37.71 28.35 -3.30
C LEU A 405 -38.72 28.64 -2.17
N ASN A 406 -38.64 27.91 -1.05
CA ASN A 406 -39.48 28.17 0.11
C ASN A 406 -39.22 29.55 0.73
N GLU A 407 -37.96 29.98 0.78
CA GLU A 407 -37.58 31.32 1.27
C GLU A 407 -38.10 32.44 0.35
N ILE A 408 -37.96 32.28 -0.97
CA ILE A 408 -38.49 33.24 -1.95
C ILE A 408 -40.01 33.30 -1.85
N GLY A 409 -40.71 32.16 -1.85
CA GLY A 409 -42.18 32.11 -1.78
C GLY A 409 -42.76 32.73 -0.51
N ALA A 410 -42.04 32.63 0.62
CA ALA A 410 -42.43 33.27 1.87
C ALA A 410 -42.20 34.80 1.87
N ASN A 411 -41.29 35.30 1.03
CA ASN A 411 -40.82 36.69 1.05
C ASN A 411 -40.91 37.37 -0.33
N CYS A 412 -41.75 36.86 -1.24
CA CYS A 412 -41.80 37.31 -2.62
C CYS A 412 -42.05 38.83 -2.66
N PRO A 413 -41.13 39.63 -3.23
CA PRO A 413 -41.29 41.08 -3.31
C PRO A 413 -42.41 41.51 -4.27
#